data_AF-A0A1D9PZS1-F1
#
_entry.id   AF-A0A1D9PZS1-F1
#
_cell.length_a   1.000
_cell.length_b   1.000
_cell.length_c   1.000
_cell.angle_alpha   90.00
_cell.angle_beta   90.00
_cell.angle_gamma   90.00
#
_symmetry.space_group_name_H-M   'P 1'
#
loop_
_entity.id
_entity.type
_entity.pdbx_description
1 polymer ?
#
loop_
_entity_poly.entity_id
_entity_poly.type
_entity_poly.pdbx_seq_one_letter_code
_entity_poly.pdbx_strand_id
1 'polypeptide(L)'
;MNVQLYIYDLSKGLARNLSGALLGVQIDAIYHTSVVFEGIEYTYDGGVKTVRPGTTHLGKPLQVLELGKTDLPMDVILEYLDSLKAIYTFEAYDLWKHNCNNFSNDFATFLVGKGIPEYITNLPETVLNTPFGRMIQPHFNDYVTLNSMNNGGLLGIQSSEDPQQQASMSQVRHVTTSTELDNLLKSAKKKCAVIFFTSRNCAPCKPLYPVFEQLAKDAGRKAILIMVDISRSYEIATKYSVTTTPSFATYLQGEEEKRWAGGDVASLRANVGLLVQMAFPPHAHESLRLPALRAPDMLPVIYTKVPPLEKLKAKMGPAAEVPAVKGVLHFVSEGQSKPAAETHLPDLDAFSWFLREAPSKLPTEIMFTIVDLLRCALVDPRLSGYYAEESNHKTIAPLFTYVDSLKDCPYSLRLVALQAGCNLFTSPLYPQHILGCPTLTNPLVQLITTSLLNDAHHNVRVAAASLAFNMAFANSSLRIEDHKEVLPESEQIELAASLLEAIQEEKESPEALKGYLLAFGHLVFGSPKGGELVDLLKSMDAQKTIMDKAKAFPKETLIKEIGQELLGKGLE
;
A
#
# COMPACT_ATOMS: atom_id res chain seq x y z
N MET A 1 -8.41 -8.89 -14.13
CA MET A 1 -9.39 -7.84 -14.48
C MET A 1 -8.87 -7.08 -15.70
N ASN A 2 -9.72 -6.75 -16.69
CA ASN A 2 -9.29 -5.96 -17.86
C ASN A 2 -9.22 -4.48 -17.49
N VAL A 3 -8.16 -3.80 -17.91
CA VAL A 3 -7.91 -2.38 -17.64
C VAL A 3 -7.90 -1.62 -18.96
N GLN A 4 -8.75 -0.59 -19.04
CA GLN A 4 -8.96 0.24 -20.20
C GLN A 4 -8.62 1.70 -19.87
N LEU A 5 -8.22 2.45 -20.88
CA LEU A 5 -8.04 3.90 -20.84
C LEU A 5 -9.15 4.54 -21.66
N TYR A 6 -9.98 5.37 -21.03
CA TYR A 6 -10.97 6.19 -21.71
C TYR A 6 -10.33 7.54 -22.02
N ILE A 7 -10.38 7.93 -23.29
CA ILE A 7 -9.75 9.14 -23.79
C ILE A 7 -10.85 10.05 -24.31
N TYR A 8 -10.92 11.26 -23.78
CA TYR A 8 -11.90 12.28 -24.13
C TYR A 8 -11.21 13.50 -24.76
N ASP A 9 -11.89 14.15 -25.70
CA ASP A 9 -11.45 15.42 -26.27
C ASP A 9 -12.28 16.58 -25.70
N LEU A 10 -11.67 17.35 -24.80
CA LEU A 10 -12.30 18.52 -24.19
C LEU A 10 -12.60 19.63 -25.21
N SER A 11 -11.90 19.64 -26.35
CA SER A 11 -12.10 20.63 -27.41
C SER A 11 -13.24 20.29 -28.38
N LYS A 12 -13.76 19.06 -28.34
CA LYS A 12 -14.81 18.55 -29.24
C LYS A 12 -14.47 18.77 -30.74
N GLY A 13 -13.22 18.51 -31.12
CA GLY A 13 -12.69 18.63 -32.47
C GLY A 13 -12.18 20.01 -32.86
N LEU A 14 -12.28 21.02 -31.97
CA LEU A 14 -11.76 22.36 -32.23
C LEU A 14 -10.24 22.38 -32.26
N ALA A 15 -9.56 21.62 -31.39
CA ALA A 15 -8.10 21.55 -31.35
C ALA A 15 -7.55 21.12 -32.72
N ARG A 16 -8.07 20.02 -33.28
CA ARG A 16 -7.67 19.51 -34.60
C ARG A 16 -7.77 20.54 -35.73
N ASN A 17 -8.75 21.44 -35.68
CA ASN A 17 -8.98 22.40 -36.76
C ASN A 17 -8.20 23.72 -36.58
N LEU A 18 -7.85 24.08 -35.34
CA LEU A 18 -7.31 25.40 -35.00
C LEU A 18 -5.85 25.37 -34.53
N SER A 19 -5.36 24.24 -34.03
CA SER A 19 -4.02 24.13 -33.43
C SER A 19 -2.92 24.54 -34.40
N GLY A 20 -2.97 24.08 -35.65
CA GLY A 20 -1.93 24.37 -36.65
C GLY A 20 -1.81 25.88 -36.94
N ALA A 21 -2.93 26.60 -36.96
CA ALA A 21 -2.94 28.04 -37.20
C ALA A 21 -2.56 28.88 -35.96
N LEU A 22 -2.90 28.42 -34.75
CA LEU A 22 -2.70 29.17 -33.50
C LEU A 22 -1.37 28.85 -32.82
N LEU A 23 -1.00 27.58 -32.75
CA LEU A 23 0.18 27.09 -32.04
C LEU A 23 1.38 26.86 -32.97
N GLY A 24 1.14 26.80 -34.29
CA GLY A 24 2.17 26.40 -35.26
C GLY A 24 2.51 24.91 -35.21
N VAL A 25 1.80 24.14 -34.38
CA VAL A 25 1.91 22.68 -34.22
C VAL A 25 0.52 22.06 -34.27
N GLN A 26 0.42 20.90 -34.92
CA GLN A 26 -0.83 20.19 -35.04
C GLN A 26 -1.09 19.35 -33.78
N ILE A 27 -2.26 19.53 -33.17
CA ILE A 27 -2.73 18.80 -31.99
C ILE A 27 -4.15 18.33 -32.29
N ASP A 28 -4.40 17.02 -32.16
CA ASP A 28 -5.68 16.44 -32.56
C ASP A 28 -6.80 16.65 -31.53
N ALA A 29 -6.48 16.80 -30.25
CA ALA A 29 -7.45 16.97 -29.17
C ALA A 29 -6.81 17.57 -27.92
N ILE A 30 -7.65 18.11 -27.02
CA ILE A 30 -7.25 18.40 -25.64
C ILE A 30 -7.65 17.20 -24.80
N TYR A 31 -6.69 16.34 -24.49
CA TYR A 31 -6.95 15.03 -23.89
C TYR A 31 -7.28 15.14 -22.40
N HIS A 32 -8.42 14.55 -22.03
CA HIS A 32 -8.72 14.10 -20.67
C HIS A 32 -8.75 12.58 -20.67
N THR A 33 -8.14 11.96 -19.67
CA THR A 33 -8.10 10.50 -19.57
C THR A 33 -8.67 9.99 -18.25
N SER A 34 -9.16 8.75 -18.29
CA SER A 34 -9.68 8.05 -17.12
C SER A 34 -9.39 6.56 -17.25
N VAL A 35 -9.07 5.91 -16.14
CA VAL A 35 -8.77 4.47 -16.11
C VAL A 35 -10.04 3.71 -15.75
N VAL A 36 -10.36 2.67 -16.51
CA VAL A 36 -11.60 1.90 -16.38
C VAL A 36 -11.30 0.42 -16.18
N PHE A 37 -11.85 -0.17 -15.12
CA PHE A 37 -11.86 -1.61 -14.87
C PHE A 37 -13.03 -1.97 -13.96
N GLU A 38 -13.48 -3.22 -14.01
CA GLU A 38 -14.63 -3.73 -13.20
C GLU A 38 -15.89 -2.84 -13.26
N GLY A 39 -16.11 -2.17 -14.39
CA GLY A 39 -17.27 -1.30 -14.58
C GLY A 39 -17.21 0.03 -13.81
N ILE A 40 -16.03 0.47 -13.39
CA ILE A 40 -15.80 1.75 -12.70
C ILE A 40 -14.78 2.57 -13.48
N GLU A 41 -15.06 3.86 -13.64
CA GLU A 41 -14.16 4.84 -14.23
C GLU A 41 -13.55 5.72 -13.14
N TYR A 42 -12.22 5.70 -13.07
CA TYR A 42 -11.40 6.45 -12.12
C TYR A 42 -10.74 7.61 -12.86
N THR A 43 -10.94 8.82 -12.34
CA THR A 43 -10.39 10.03 -12.95
C THR A 43 -10.00 11.04 -11.88
N TYR A 44 -9.16 12.00 -12.23
CA TYR A 44 -8.74 13.06 -11.33
C TYR A 44 -9.26 14.41 -11.82
N ASP A 45 -10.07 15.05 -10.96
CA ASP A 45 -10.69 16.34 -11.23
C ASP A 45 -10.87 17.11 -9.91
N GLY A 46 -9.83 17.81 -9.45
CA GLY A 46 -9.81 18.40 -8.10
C GLY A 46 -9.93 17.35 -6.98
N GLY A 47 -9.39 16.16 -7.20
CA GLY A 47 -9.49 14.99 -6.32
C GLY A 47 -9.81 13.74 -7.13
N VAL A 48 -9.46 12.57 -6.60
CA VAL A 48 -9.76 11.29 -7.26
C VAL A 48 -11.26 11.00 -7.22
N LYS A 49 -11.89 10.93 -8.39
CA LYS A 49 -13.32 10.68 -8.58
C LYS A 49 -13.54 9.26 -9.11
N THR A 50 -14.67 8.69 -8.71
CA THR A 50 -15.15 7.41 -9.22
C THR A 50 -16.53 7.60 -9.82
N VAL A 51 -16.70 7.22 -11.08
CA VAL A 51 -17.94 7.37 -11.84
C VAL A 51 -18.24 6.09 -12.61
N ARG A 52 -19.49 5.96 -13.07
CA ARG A 52 -19.82 4.88 -14.01
C ARG A 52 -19.20 5.18 -15.38
N PRO A 53 -18.64 4.19 -16.08
CA PRO A 53 -17.96 4.40 -17.34
C PRO A 53 -18.82 5.12 -18.38
N GLY A 54 -18.30 6.23 -18.92
CA GLY A 54 -18.96 7.02 -19.96
C GLY A 54 -20.24 7.74 -19.53
N THR A 55 -20.53 7.86 -18.23
CA THR A 55 -21.71 8.60 -17.73
C THR A 55 -21.42 10.03 -17.32
N THR A 56 -20.19 10.50 -17.50
CA THR A 56 -19.82 11.89 -17.21
C THR A 56 -20.48 12.84 -18.23
N HIS A 57 -20.59 14.12 -17.87
CA HIS A 57 -21.11 15.15 -18.78
C HIS A 57 -20.18 15.40 -20.00
N LEU A 58 -18.97 14.82 -20.01
CA LEU A 58 -18.05 14.83 -21.15
C LEU A 58 -18.61 14.02 -22.33
N GLY A 59 -19.56 13.11 -22.07
CA GLY A 59 -20.21 12.28 -23.08
C GLY A 59 -19.45 10.98 -23.32
N LYS A 60 -19.46 10.50 -24.57
CA LYS A 60 -18.76 9.26 -24.93
C LYS A 60 -17.27 9.53 -25.13
N PRO A 61 -16.38 8.60 -24.70
CA PRO A 61 -14.95 8.73 -24.98
C PRO A 61 -14.72 8.77 -26.49
N LEU A 62 -13.77 9.61 -26.91
CA LEU A 62 -13.26 9.68 -28.27
C LEU A 62 -12.66 8.32 -28.66
N GLN A 63 -11.92 7.72 -27.74
CA GLN A 63 -11.26 6.44 -27.93
C GLN A 63 -11.22 5.66 -26.60
N VAL A 64 -11.42 4.35 -26.68
CA VAL A 64 -11.18 3.42 -25.59
C VAL A 64 -9.98 2.56 -25.98
N LEU A 65 -8.94 2.59 -25.16
CA LEU A 65 -7.70 1.86 -25.40
C LEU A 65 -7.54 0.75 -24.34
N GLU A 66 -7.34 -0.48 -24.78
CA GLU A 66 -7.05 -1.61 -23.89
C GLU A 66 -5.60 -1.48 -23.40
N LEU A 67 -5.40 -1.23 -22.10
CA LEU A 67 -4.07 -1.11 -21.50
C LEU A 67 -3.49 -2.49 -21.17
N GLY A 68 -4.35 -3.43 -20.77
CA GLY A 68 -3.93 -4.80 -20.46
C GLY A 68 -4.85 -5.49 -19.45
N LYS A 69 -4.28 -6.50 -18.77
CA LYS A 69 -4.95 -7.22 -17.69
C LYS A 69 -4.12 -7.09 -16.42
N THR A 70 -4.81 -6.87 -15.31
CA THR A 70 -4.22 -6.90 -13.97
C THR A 70 -4.73 -8.12 -13.20
N ASP A 71 -3.83 -8.81 -12.51
CA ASP A 71 -4.17 -9.90 -11.59
C ASP A 71 -4.13 -9.44 -10.12
N LEU A 72 -3.92 -8.13 -9.89
CA LEU A 72 -3.89 -7.56 -8.55
C LEU A 72 -5.26 -7.72 -7.86
N PRO A 73 -5.29 -8.15 -6.58
CA PRO A 73 -6.51 -8.16 -5.79
C PRO A 73 -7.12 -6.75 -5.63
N MET A 74 -8.45 -6.65 -5.58
CA MET A 74 -9.15 -5.35 -5.49
C MET A 74 -8.79 -4.56 -4.23
N ASP A 75 -8.55 -5.23 -3.11
CA ASP A 75 -8.09 -4.64 -1.85
C ASP A 75 -6.73 -3.94 -2.00
N VAL A 76 -5.80 -4.57 -2.71
CA VAL A 76 -4.48 -4.02 -3.01
C VAL A 76 -4.60 -2.77 -3.90
N ILE A 77 -5.46 -2.81 -4.91
CA ILE A 77 -5.73 -1.67 -5.79
C ILE A 77 -6.33 -0.48 -5.01
N LEU A 78 -7.27 -0.75 -4.11
CA LEU A 78 -7.89 0.29 -3.30
C LEU A 78 -6.91 0.93 -2.31
N GLU A 79 -6.02 0.14 -1.71
CA GLU A 79 -4.99 0.65 -0.79
C GLU A 79 -4.00 1.57 -1.52
N TYR A 80 -3.59 1.20 -2.73
CA TYR A 80 -2.79 2.09 -3.57
C TYR A 80 -3.58 3.32 -4.02
N LEU A 81 -4.85 3.18 -4.39
CA LEU A 81 -5.71 4.32 -4.72
C LEU A 81 -5.83 5.31 -3.55
N ASP A 82 -5.90 4.81 -2.31
CA ASP A 82 -5.90 5.66 -1.12
C ASP A 82 -4.57 6.39 -0.92
N SER A 83 -3.43 5.74 -1.21
CA SER A 83 -2.13 6.41 -1.27
C SER A 83 -2.09 7.50 -2.35
N LEU A 84 -2.71 7.26 -3.52
CA LEU A 84 -2.81 8.24 -4.59
C LEU A 84 -3.74 9.39 -4.19
N LYS A 85 -4.81 9.17 -3.42
CA LYS A 85 -5.69 10.26 -2.94
C LYS A 85 -4.95 11.27 -2.07
N ALA A 86 -3.93 10.84 -1.33
CA ALA A 86 -3.09 11.74 -0.53
C ALA A 86 -2.17 12.62 -1.40
N ILE A 87 -1.89 12.17 -2.63
CA ILE A 87 -1.06 12.87 -3.62
C ILE A 87 -1.97 13.77 -4.47
N TYR A 88 -2.97 13.18 -5.11
CA TYR A 88 -3.92 13.79 -6.03
C TYR A 88 -5.09 14.46 -5.28
N THR A 89 -4.77 15.53 -4.53
CA THR A 89 -5.76 16.31 -3.75
C THR A 89 -6.40 17.43 -4.59
N PHE A 90 -7.36 18.14 -4.01
CA PHE A 90 -7.96 19.31 -4.66
C PHE A 90 -6.94 20.45 -4.82
N GLU A 91 -6.13 20.69 -3.80
CA GLU A 91 -5.14 21.77 -3.75
C GLU A 91 -3.96 21.54 -4.69
N ALA A 92 -3.65 20.27 -4.98
CA ALA A 92 -2.50 19.89 -5.77
C ALA A 92 -2.75 19.87 -7.30
N TYR A 93 -3.96 20.20 -7.73
CA TYR A 93 -4.35 20.13 -9.14
C TYR A 93 -3.65 21.23 -9.97
N ASP A 94 -2.86 20.84 -10.97
CA ASP A 94 -2.20 21.73 -11.92
C ASP A 94 -2.46 21.23 -13.36
N LEU A 95 -3.05 22.09 -14.20
CA LEU A 95 -3.42 21.73 -15.58
C LEU A 95 -2.23 21.23 -16.40
N TRP A 96 -1.02 21.74 -16.16
CA TRP A 96 0.16 21.48 -16.97
C TRP A 96 1.02 20.34 -16.43
N LYS A 97 1.08 20.19 -15.10
CA LYS A 97 2.03 19.30 -14.42
C LYS A 97 1.39 18.26 -13.52
N HIS A 98 0.13 18.43 -13.14
CA HIS A 98 -0.54 17.52 -12.22
C HIS A 98 -2.03 17.46 -12.49
N ASN A 99 -2.37 16.75 -13.56
CA ASN A 99 -3.72 16.67 -14.08
C ASN A 99 -4.20 15.22 -14.21
N CYS A 100 -5.40 15.05 -14.76
CA CYS A 100 -6.04 13.75 -15.03
C CYS A 100 -5.16 12.74 -15.80
N ASN A 101 -4.26 13.22 -16.68
CA ASN A 101 -3.38 12.37 -17.47
C ASN A 101 -2.21 11.85 -16.63
N ASN A 102 -1.68 12.67 -15.71
CA ASN A 102 -0.69 12.22 -14.73
C ASN A 102 -1.27 11.14 -13.82
N PHE A 103 -2.48 11.37 -13.29
CA PHE A 103 -3.20 10.38 -12.48
C PHE A 103 -3.40 9.07 -13.25
N SER A 104 -3.93 9.15 -14.47
CA SER A 104 -4.19 7.96 -15.29
C SER A 104 -2.89 7.24 -15.65
N ASN A 105 -1.78 7.97 -15.83
CA ASN A 105 -0.47 7.38 -16.06
C ASN A 105 0.06 6.62 -14.84
N ASP A 106 0.08 7.26 -13.66
CA ASP A 106 0.57 6.64 -12.42
C ASP A 106 -0.28 5.41 -12.07
N PHE A 107 -1.61 5.54 -12.19
CA PHE A 107 -2.53 4.46 -11.88
C PHE A 107 -2.48 3.32 -12.90
N ALA A 108 -2.36 3.62 -14.20
CA ALA A 108 -2.14 2.58 -15.22
C ALA A 108 -0.80 1.86 -15.02
N THR A 109 0.25 2.61 -14.65
CA THR A 109 1.58 2.04 -14.39
C THR A 109 1.53 1.02 -13.27
N PHE A 110 0.81 1.31 -12.18
CA PHE A 110 0.55 0.36 -11.10
C PHE A 110 -0.37 -0.81 -11.50
N LEU A 111 -1.39 -0.57 -12.33
CA LEU A 111 -2.31 -1.66 -12.65
C LEU A 111 -1.72 -2.69 -13.62
N VAL A 112 -0.95 -2.23 -14.61
CA VAL A 112 -0.50 -3.07 -15.73
C VAL A 112 1.00 -2.96 -16.04
N GLY A 113 1.78 -2.27 -15.20
CA GLY A 113 3.21 -2.05 -15.42
C GLY A 113 3.54 -1.13 -16.60
N LYS A 114 2.56 -0.41 -17.15
CA LYS A 114 2.71 0.46 -18.32
C LYS A 114 1.92 1.75 -18.16
N GLY A 115 2.55 2.87 -18.50
CA GLY A 115 1.90 4.18 -18.55
C GLY A 115 0.91 4.32 -19.71
N ILE A 116 0.35 5.52 -19.83
CA ILE A 116 -0.54 5.89 -20.94
C ILE A 116 0.29 6.43 -22.14
N PRO A 117 -0.29 6.53 -23.35
CA PRO A 117 0.46 6.97 -24.52
C PRO A 117 1.14 8.35 -24.37
N GLU A 118 2.41 8.43 -24.78
CA GLU A 118 3.25 9.63 -24.60
C GLU A 118 2.69 10.90 -25.25
N TYR A 119 1.94 10.78 -26.36
CA TYR A 119 1.32 11.93 -27.02
C TYR A 119 0.25 12.61 -26.14
N ILE A 120 -0.26 11.91 -25.12
CA ILE A 120 -1.20 12.44 -24.11
C ILE A 120 -0.43 13.09 -22.96
N THR A 121 0.56 12.38 -22.39
CA THR A 121 1.34 12.89 -21.25
C THR A 121 2.18 14.11 -21.61
N ASN A 122 2.71 14.16 -22.84
CA ASN A 122 3.60 15.22 -23.32
C ASN A 122 2.82 16.38 -23.97
N LEU A 123 1.48 16.33 -24.00
CA LEU A 123 0.65 17.38 -24.59
C LEU A 123 0.90 18.76 -23.92
N PRO A 124 0.92 18.89 -22.57
CA PRO A 124 1.19 20.18 -21.93
C PRO A 124 2.54 20.78 -22.34
N GLU A 125 3.60 19.97 -22.37
CA GLU A 125 4.93 20.42 -22.76
C GLU A 125 4.98 20.83 -24.23
N THR A 126 4.31 20.08 -25.11
CA THR A 126 4.20 20.41 -26.54
C THR A 126 3.56 21.78 -26.76
N VAL A 127 2.50 22.12 -26.00
CA VAL A 127 1.86 23.43 -26.06
C VAL A 127 2.80 24.51 -25.49
N LEU A 128 3.39 24.28 -24.31
CA LEU A 128 4.26 25.26 -23.64
C LEU A 128 5.56 25.54 -24.38
N ASN A 129 6.02 24.64 -25.26
CA ASN A 129 7.17 24.91 -26.12
C ASN A 129 6.87 25.95 -27.22
N THR A 130 5.60 26.24 -27.52
CA THR A 130 5.20 27.25 -28.51
C THR A 130 5.19 28.67 -27.92
N PRO A 131 5.44 29.72 -28.74
CA PRO A 131 5.34 31.11 -28.28
C PRO A 131 3.94 31.47 -27.77
N PHE A 132 2.91 30.99 -28.46
CA PHE A 132 1.52 31.22 -28.06
C PHE A 132 1.17 30.49 -26.77
N GLY A 133 1.60 29.24 -26.59
CA GLY A 133 1.42 28.46 -25.36
C GLY A 133 1.96 29.15 -24.12
N ARG A 134 3.18 29.70 -24.18
CA ARG A 134 3.77 30.49 -23.08
C ARG A 134 2.98 31.77 -22.77
N MET A 135 2.38 32.38 -23.79
CA MET A 135 1.57 33.58 -23.62
C MET A 135 0.22 33.28 -22.94
N ILE A 136 -0.42 32.15 -23.26
CA ILE A 136 -1.74 31.79 -22.71
C ILE A 136 -1.67 31.04 -21.38
N GLN A 137 -0.50 30.50 -21.00
CA GLN A 137 -0.30 29.75 -19.77
C GLN A 137 -0.88 30.42 -18.51
N PRO A 138 -0.57 31.69 -18.18
CA PRO A 138 -1.12 32.34 -16.98
C PRO A 138 -2.65 32.49 -17.05
N HIS A 139 -3.21 32.77 -18.23
CA HIS A 139 -4.66 32.91 -18.41
C HIS A 139 -5.42 31.60 -18.17
N PHE A 140 -4.85 30.47 -18.59
CA PHE A 140 -5.44 29.16 -18.31
C PHE A 140 -5.30 28.75 -16.84
N ASN A 141 -4.21 29.13 -16.17
CA ASN A 141 -4.06 28.90 -14.73
C ASN A 141 -5.11 29.66 -13.92
N ASP A 142 -5.36 30.93 -14.26
CA ASP A 142 -6.41 31.73 -13.63
C ASP A 142 -7.79 31.11 -13.88
N TYR A 143 -8.06 30.67 -15.12
CA TYR A 143 -9.32 30.00 -15.48
C TYR A 143 -9.52 28.70 -14.71
N VAL A 144 -8.49 27.86 -14.59
CA VAL A 144 -8.53 26.59 -13.84
C VAL A 144 -8.81 26.88 -12.36
N THR A 145 -8.11 27.86 -11.77
CA THR A 145 -8.29 28.22 -10.36
C THR A 145 -9.72 28.67 -10.07
N LEU A 146 -10.28 29.54 -10.94
CA LEU A 146 -11.65 30.04 -10.82
C LEU A 146 -12.71 28.95 -10.99
N ASN A 147 -12.54 28.05 -11.96
CA ASN A 147 -13.48 26.95 -12.19
C ASN A 147 -13.39 25.87 -11.11
N SER A 148 -12.19 25.49 -10.69
CA SER A 148 -11.97 24.49 -9.64
C SER A 148 -12.65 24.89 -8.34
N MET A 149 -12.60 26.17 -7.95
CA MET A 149 -13.28 26.69 -6.75
C MET A 149 -14.81 26.62 -6.85
N ASN A 150 -15.39 26.81 -8.04
CA ASN A 150 -16.84 26.85 -8.22
C ASN A 150 -17.47 25.46 -8.40
N ASN A 151 -16.74 24.50 -8.98
CA ASN A 151 -17.30 23.22 -9.43
C ASN A 151 -16.72 21.99 -8.69
N GLY A 152 -15.81 22.16 -7.72
CA GLY A 152 -15.18 21.05 -6.99
C GLY A 152 -14.19 20.24 -7.84
N GLY A 153 -13.63 20.88 -8.87
CA GLY A 153 -12.74 20.33 -9.91
C GLY A 153 -12.76 21.21 -11.17
N LEU A 154 -11.79 21.02 -12.08
CA LEU A 154 -11.71 21.74 -13.37
C LEU A 154 -12.92 21.44 -14.27
N LEU A 155 -13.33 20.17 -14.32
CA LEU A 155 -14.38 19.67 -15.20
C LEU A 155 -15.74 19.62 -14.48
N GLY A 156 -15.75 19.66 -13.15
CA GLY A 156 -16.99 19.50 -12.37
C GLY A 156 -17.51 18.07 -12.43
N ILE A 157 -16.61 17.09 -12.57
CA ILE A 157 -16.94 15.67 -12.46
C ILE A 157 -17.25 15.40 -11.00
N GLN A 158 -18.55 15.30 -10.71
CA GLN A 158 -19.00 14.79 -9.43
C GLN A 158 -18.81 13.28 -9.44
N SER A 159 -18.21 12.74 -8.37
CA SER A 159 -18.32 11.31 -8.09
C SER A 159 -19.79 10.96 -8.18
N SER A 160 -20.14 9.92 -8.92
CA SER A 160 -21.51 9.43 -8.87
C SER A 160 -21.80 9.14 -7.40
N GLU A 161 -22.80 9.81 -6.81
CA GLU A 161 -23.40 9.44 -5.52
C GLU A 161 -24.12 8.10 -5.70
N ASP A 162 -23.37 7.07 -6.04
CA ASP A 162 -23.64 5.72 -5.64
C ASP A 162 -22.71 5.49 -4.44
N PRO A 163 -23.20 5.66 -3.20
CA PRO A 163 -22.40 5.55 -1.97
C PRO A 163 -21.73 4.18 -1.76
N GLN A 164 -21.85 3.25 -2.72
CA GLN A 164 -21.62 1.83 -2.51
C GLN A 164 -20.19 1.33 -2.73
N GLN A 165 -19.27 2.12 -3.29
CA GLN A 165 -17.95 1.56 -3.69
C GLN A 165 -16.70 2.33 -3.27
N GLN A 166 -16.79 3.57 -2.79
CA GLN A 166 -15.64 4.28 -2.21
C GLN A 166 -15.34 3.92 -0.74
N ALA A 167 -16.16 3.05 -0.11
CA ALA A 167 -16.07 2.68 1.31
C ALA A 167 -16.17 1.16 1.55
N SER A 168 -15.59 0.40 0.64
CA SER A 168 -16.04 -0.96 0.31
C SER A 168 -15.63 -2.07 1.30
N MET A 169 -14.76 -1.83 2.28
CA MET A 169 -14.38 -2.87 3.25
C MET A 169 -14.94 -2.67 4.66
N SER A 170 -15.59 -1.54 4.94
CA SER A 170 -16.09 -1.19 6.29
C SER A 170 -17.55 -0.75 6.30
N GLN A 171 -18.27 -0.94 5.19
CA GLN A 171 -19.68 -0.58 5.05
C GLN A 171 -20.55 -1.75 4.62
N VAL A 172 -21.84 -1.64 4.94
CA VAL A 172 -22.87 -2.62 4.60
C VAL A 172 -23.10 -2.64 3.08
N ARG A 173 -23.08 -3.83 2.48
CA ARG A 173 -23.31 -4.04 1.06
C ARG A 173 -24.78 -4.25 0.78
N HIS A 174 -25.43 -3.30 0.10
CA HIS A 174 -26.83 -3.45 -0.30
C HIS A 174 -26.91 -4.20 -1.62
N VAL A 175 -27.72 -5.26 -1.66
CA VAL A 175 -27.84 -6.14 -2.83
C VAL A 175 -29.29 -6.21 -3.30
N THR A 176 -29.45 -6.24 -4.62
CA THR A 176 -30.78 -6.38 -5.25
C THR A 176 -30.93 -7.59 -6.16
N THR A 177 -29.83 -8.23 -6.57
CA THR A 177 -29.85 -9.39 -7.49
C THR A 177 -29.20 -10.62 -6.88
N SER A 178 -29.65 -11.83 -7.26
CA SER A 178 -29.00 -13.07 -6.76
C SER A 178 -27.54 -13.15 -7.19
N THR A 179 -27.19 -12.67 -8.39
CA THR A 179 -25.82 -12.69 -8.90
C THR A 179 -24.87 -11.85 -8.05
N GLU A 180 -25.27 -10.63 -7.66
CA GLU A 180 -24.49 -9.79 -6.74
C GLU A 180 -24.29 -10.48 -5.39
N LEU A 181 -25.35 -11.08 -4.84
CA LEU A 181 -25.29 -11.80 -3.57
C LEU A 181 -24.31 -12.98 -3.65
N ASP A 182 -24.41 -13.78 -4.70
CA ASP A 182 -23.54 -14.94 -4.92
C ASP A 182 -22.07 -14.52 -5.11
N ASN A 183 -21.82 -13.37 -5.75
CA ASN A 183 -20.47 -12.82 -5.90
C ASN A 183 -19.88 -12.35 -4.56
N LEU A 184 -20.69 -11.72 -3.71
CA LEU A 184 -20.25 -11.31 -2.37
C LEU A 184 -20.03 -12.51 -1.44
N LEU A 185 -20.86 -13.55 -1.52
CA LEU A 185 -20.65 -14.78 -0.77
C LEU A 185 -19.40 -15.52 -1.25
N LYS A 186 -19.14 -15.53 -2.57
CA LYS A 186 -17.88 -16.06 -3.13
C LYS A 186 -16.66 -15.29 -2.65
N SER A 187 -16.71 -13.96 -2.60
CA SER A 187 -15.59 -13.15 -2.09
C SER A 187 -15.40 -13.32 -0.57
N ALA A 188 -16.47 -13.60 0.17
CA ALA A 188 -16.43 -13.94 1.59
C ALA A 188 -15.98 -15.37 1.90
N LYS A 189 -15.71 -16.23 0.89
CA LYS A 189 -15.40 -17.65 1.09
C LYS A 189 -14.18 -17.92 1.98
N LYS A 190 -13.21 -16.99 2.03
CA LYS A 190 -12.04 -17.08 2.91
C LYS A 190 -12.23 -16.37 4.26
N LYS A 191 -13.44 -15.85 4.53
CA LYS A 191 -13.78 -14.98 5.66
C LYS A 191 -15.13 -15.44 6.24
N CYS A 192 -15.95 -14.49 6.68
CA CYS A 192 -17.36 -14.69 6.97
C CYS A 192 -18.24 -13.62 6.33
N ALA A 193 -19.54 -13.92 6.20
CA ALA A 193 -20.53 -12.97 5.75
C ALA A 193 -21.80 -13.03 6.59
N VAL A 194 -22.50 -11.90 6.68
CA VAL A 194 -23.80 -11.80 7.35
C VAL A 194 -24.78 -11.16 6.40
N ILE A 195 -25.87 -11.84 6.09
CA ILE A 195 -26.98 -11.30 5.32
C ILE A 195 -28.05 -10.83 6.29
N PHE A 196 -28.47 -9.57 6.17
CA PHE A 196 -29.61 -8.99 6.83
C PHE A 196 -30.75 -8.79 5.82
N PHE A 197 -31.80 -9.60 5.97
CA PHE A 197 -33.04 -9.48 5.21
C PHE A 197 -33.99 -8.48 5.87
N THR A 198 -34.33 -7.42 5.14
CA THR A 198 -35.19 -6.32 5.59
C THR A 198 -36.27 -5.99 4.54
N SER A 199 -37.19 -5.07 4.87
CA SER A 199 -38.20 -4.56 3.94
C SER A 199 -38.47 -3.06 4.17
N ARG A 200 -38.99 -2.37 3.13
CA ARG A 200 -39.32 -0.92 3.16
C ARG A 200 -40.11 -0.48 4.39
N ASN A 201 -41.05 -1.30 4.86
CA ASN A 201 -41.94 -1.00 5.99
C ASN A 201 -41.69 -1.91 7.21
N CYS A 202 -40.44 -2.25 7.49
CA CYS A 202 -40.07 -3.03 8.65
C CYS A 202 -39.82 -2.14 9.89
N ALA A 203 -40.85 -1.88 10.69
CA ALA A 203 -40.71 -1.19 11.98
C ALA A 203 -39.66 -1.83 12.92
N PRO A 204 -39.60 -3.18 13.11
CA PRO A 204 -38.59 -3.79 13.98
C PRO A 204 -37.16 -3.73 13.43
N CYS A 205 -36.96 -3.43 12.14
CA CYS A 205 -35.63 -3.31 11.53
C CYS A 205 -34.96 -1.95 11.81
N LYS A 206 -35.74 -0.89 12.04
CA LYS A 206 -35.24 0.48 12.27
C LYS A 206 -34.11 0.59 13.31
N PRO A 207 -34.22 -0.01 14.51
CA PRO A 207 -33.13 0.05 15.50
C PRO A 207 -31.88 -0.76 15.11
N LEU A 208 -31.99 -1.71 14.17
CA LEU A 208 -30.90 -2.60 13.79
C LEU A 208 -30.01 -2.00 12.70
N TYR A 209 -30.53 -1.09 11.86
CA TYR A 209 -29.75 -0.45 10.80
C TYR A 209 -28.45 0.23 11.28
N PRO A 210 -28.48 1.18 12.24
CA PRO A 210 -27.26 1.84 12.70
C PRO A 210 -26.29 0.86 13.39
N VAL A 211 -26.83 -0.19 14.02
CA VAL A 211 -26.02 -1.24 14.65
C VAL A 211 -25.33 -2.10 13.61
N PHE A 212 -26.04 -2.48 12.54
CA PHE A 212 -25.49 -3.28 11.44
C PHE A 212 -24.43 -2.50 10.66
N GLU A 213 -24.63 -1.20 10.46
CA GLU A 213 -23.60 -0.30 9.91
C GLU A 213 -22.37 -0.21 10.81
N GLN A 214 -22.55 -0.06 12.12
CA GLN A 214 -21.43 -0.03 13.05
C GLN A 214 -20.68 -1.37 13.06
N LEU A 215 -21.39 -2.49 13.04
CA LEU A 215 -20.78 -3.82 12.97
C LEU A 215 -19.99 -4.03 11.67
N ALA A 216 -20.41 -3.41 10.55
CA ALA A 216 -19.65 -3.47 9.31
C ALA A 216 -18.33 -2.69 9.42
N LYS A 217 -18.35 -1.56 10.12
CA LYS A 217 -17.14 -0.77 10.40
C LYS A 217 -16.21 -1.51 11.35
N ASP A 218 -16.75 -2.05 12.43
CA ASP A 218 -15.99 -2.76 13.46
C ASP A 218 -15.36 -4.06 12.92
N ALA A 219 -16.10 -4.79 12.07
CA ALA A 219 -15.59 -6.00 11.43
C ALA A 219 -14.53 -5.69 10.35
N GLY A 220 -14.66 -4.57 9.64
CA GLY A 220 -13.75 -4.16 8.59
C GLY A 220 -13.47 -5.30 7.60
N ARG A 221 -12.18 -5.60 7.41
CA ARG A 221 -11.75 -6.66 6.48
C ARG A 221 -12.15 -8.08 6.91
N LYS A 222 -12.60 -8.31 8.15
CA LYS A 222 -12.89 -9.64 8.72
C LYS A 222 -14.26 -10.21 8.32
N ALA A 223 -15.25 -9.37 8.02
CA ALA A 223 -16.59 -9.85 7.64
C ALA A 223 -17.24 -8.99 6.55
N ILE A 224 -18.00 -9.62 5.66
CA ILE A 224 -18.83 -8.91 4.68
C ILE A 224 -20.26 -8.86 5.21
N LEU A 225 -20.72 -7.67 5.60
CA LEU A 225 -22.11 -7.44 6.01
C LEU A 225 -22.94 -7.02 4.80
N ILE A 226 -24.00 -7.76 4.52
CA ILE A 226 -24.84 -7.65 3.32
C ILE A 226 -26.26 -7.34 3.76
N MET A 227 -26.92 -6.38 3.13
CA MET A 227 -28.32 -6.06 3.36
C MET A 227 -29.14 -6.32 2.11
N VAL A 228 -30.24 -7.04 2.27
CA VAL A 228 -31.17 -7.41 1.19
C VAL A 228 -32.56 -6.89 1.52
N ASP A 229 -33.09 -6.02 0.68
CA ASP A 229 -34.50 -5.63 0.73
C ASP A 229 -35.34 -6.67 -0.02
N ILE A 230 -36.06 -7.50 0.73
CA ILE A 230 -36.89 -8.58 0.17
C ILE A 230 -38.12 -8.03 -0.58
N SER A 231 -38.52 -6.77 -0.34
CA SER A 231 -39.61 -6.13 -1.09
C SER A 231 -39.18 -5.73 -2.51
N ARG A 232 -37.87 -5.66 -2.76
CA ARG A 232 -37.29 -5.36 -4.08
C ARG A 232 -36.70 -6.59 -4.75
N SER A 233 -36.37 -7.63 -3.98
CA SER A 233 -35.57 -8.78 -4.43
C SER A 233 -36.30 -10.11 -4.14
N TYR A 234 -37.44 -10.33 -4.82
CA TYR A 234 -38.28 -11.52 -4.62
C TYR A 234 -37.55 -12.85 -4.88
N GLU A 235 -36.63 -12.85 -5.84
CA GLU A 235 -35.80 -14.03 -6.15
C GLU A 235 -34.96 -14.47 -4.94
N ILE A 236 -34.27 -13.53 -4.30
CA ILE A 236 -33.47 -13.79 -3.09
C ILE A 236 -34.38 -14.23 -1.94
N ALA A 237 -35.52 -13.54 -1.75
CA ALA A 237 -36.48 -13.88 -0.71
C ALA A 237 -36.98 -15.33 -0.85
N THR A 238 -37.23 -15.77 -2.09
CA THR A 238 -37.65 -17.14 -2.40
C THR A 238 -36.52 -18.15 -2.20
N LYS A 239 -35.33 -17.86 -2.74
CA LYS A 239 -34.12 -18.69 -2.59
C LYS A 239 -33.79 -18.95 -1.11
N TYR A 240 -33.97 -17.95 -0.26
CA TYR A 240 -33.71 -18.03 1.17
C TYR A 240 -34.96 -18.34 2.02
N SER A 241 -36.12 -18.57 1.40
CA SER A 241 -37.39 -18.85 2.09
C SER A 241 -37.70 -17.85 3.22
N VAL A 242 -37.43 -16.55 2.99
CA VAL A 242 -37.61 -15.50 3.98
C VAL A 242 -39.08 -15.11 4.06
N THR A 243 -39.73 -15.43 5.19
CA THR A 243 -41.16 -15.15 5.42
C THR A 243 -41.39 -14.00 6.41
N THR A 244 -40.37 -13.62 7.19
CA THR A 244 -40.45 -12.58 8.21
C THR A 244 -39.23 -11.66 8.18
N THR A 245 -39.40 -10.39 8.54
CA THR A 245 -38.32 -9.40 8.66
C THR A 245 -38.37 -8.74 10.05
N PRO A 246 -37.23 -8.50 10.73
CA PRO A 246 -35.87 -8.81 10.29
C PRO A 246 -35.57 -10.31 10.31
N SER A 247 -34.78 -10.79 9.35
CA SER A 247 -34.18 -12.14 9.36
C SER A 247 -32.72 -12.05 8.97
N PHE A 248 -31.92 -13.01 9.40
CA PHE A 248 -30.48 -13.01 9.17
C PHE A 248 -29.97 -14.40 8.79
N ALA A 249 -28.93 -14.44 7.97
CA ALA A 249 -28.16 -15.65 7.66
C ALA A 249 -26.66 -15.35 7.78
N THR A 250 -25.92 -16.20 8.46
CA THR A 250 -24.47 -16.11 8.63
C THR A 250 -23.78 -17.18 7.80
N TYR A 251 -22.64 -16.82 7.24
CA TYR A 251 -21.80 -17.70 6.43
C TYR A 251 -20.39 -17.70 6.99
N LEU A 252 -19.83 -18.88 7.19
CA LEU A 252 -18.47 -19.10 7.62
C LEU A 252 -17.76 -19.96 6.57
N GLN A 253 -16.67 -19.44 6.00
CA GLN A 253 -15.87 -20.17 5.00
C GLN A 253 -16.66 -20.67 3.77
N GLY A 254 -17.73 -19.96 3.40
CA GLY A 254 -18.59 -20.29 2.27
C GLY A 254 -19.77 -21.22 2.60
N GLU A 255 -19.83 -21.76 3.82
CA GLU A 255 -20.95 -22.58 4.30
C GLU A 255 -21.89 -21.74 5.17
N GLU A 256 -23.18 -22.03 5.12
CA GLU A 256 -24.15 -21.38 6.00
C GLU A 256 -23.97 -21.90 7.43
N GLU A 257 -23.70 -21.00 8.37
CA GLU A 257 -23.47 -21.34 9.77
C GLU A 257 -24.78 -21.31 10.57
N LYS A 258 -25.56 -20.23 10.44
CA LYS A 258 -26.79 -20.04 11.20
C LYS A 258 -27.77 -19.14 10.46
N ARG A 259 -29.06 -19.39 10.72
CA ARG A 259 -30.16 -18.53 10.28
C ARG A 259 -31.11 -18.27 11.43
N TRP A 260 -31.59 -17.04 11.56
CA TRP A 260 -32.59 -16.70 12.56
C TRP A 260 -33.53 -15.59 12.07
N ALA A 261 -34.75 -15.59 12.63
CA ALA A 261 -35.78 -14.59 12.39
C ALA A 261 -36.07 -13.79 13.66
N GLY A 262 -36.45 -12.54 13.49
CA GLY A 262 -36.50 -11.57 14.59
C GLY A 262 -35.08 -11.19 15.06
N GLY A 263 -35.01 -10.24 15.97
CA GLY A 263 -33.73 -9.84 16.55
C GLY A 263 -33.80 -8.48 17.21
N ASP A 264 -33.26 -8.42 18.42
CA ASP A 264 -32.91 -7.19 19.08
C ASP A 264 -31.42 -6.87 18.88
N VAL A 265 -31.02 -5.68 19.33
CA VAL A 265 -29.65 -5.18 19.17
C VAL A 265 -28.61 -6.10 19.83
N ALA A 266 -28.91 -6.69 20.99
CA ALA A 266 -27.97 -7.55 21.70
C ALA A 266 -27.75 -8.87 20.96
N SER A 267 -28.84 -9.51 20.50
CA SER A 267 -28.77 -10.74 19.72
C SER A 267 -27.98 -10.56 18.41
N LEU A 268 -28.19 -9.44 17.70
CA LEU A 268 -27.43 -9.12 16.48
C LEU A 268 -25.94 -8.96 16.78
N ARG A 269 -25.56 -8.16 17.78
CA ARG A 269 -24.15 -7.96 18.17
C ARG A 269 -23.49 -9.27 18.60
N ALA A 270 -24.18 -10.10 19.38
CA ALA A 270 -23.66 -11.37 19.84
C ALA A 270 -23.42 -12.35 18.69
N ASN A 271 -24.37 -12.52 17.77
CA ASN A 271 -24.21 -13.44 16.64
C ASN A 271 -23.12 -12.98 15.66
N VAL A 272 -23.08 -11.69 15.32
CA VAL A 272 -22.04 -11.15 14.42
C VAL A 272 -20.67 -11.21 15.08
N GLY A 273 -20.57 -10.86 16.37
CA GLY A 273 -19.33 -10.97 17.13
C GLY A 273 -18.82 -12.41 17.22
N LEU A 274 -19.71 -13.37 17.49
CA LEU A 274 -19.37 -14.80 17.53
C LEU A 274 -18.91 -15.29 16.15
N LEU A 275 -19.61 -14.92 15.08
CA LEU A 275 -19.20 -15.30 13.71
C LEU A 275 -17.80 -14.77 13.37
N VAL A 276 -17.53 -13.50 13.70
CA VAL A 276 -16.21 -12.90 13.49
C VAL A 276 -15.15 -13.63 14.33
N GLN A 277 -15.45 -14.01 15.57
CA GLN A 277 -14.53 -14.81 16.40
C GLN A 277 -14.35 -16.25 15.88
N MET A 278 -15.36 -16.85 15.26
CA MET A 278 -15.24 -18.18 14.66
C MET A 278 -14.42 -18.13 13.36
N ALA A 279 -14.58 -17.07 12.58
CA ALA A 279 -13.82 -16.83 11.34
C ALA A 279 -12.39 -16.37 11.60
N PHE A 280 -12.20 -15.56 12.64
CA PHE A 280 -10.96 -14.95 13.06
C PHE A 280 -10.80 -15.11 14.58
N PRO A 281 -10.44 -16.33 15.05
CA PRO A 281 -10.24 -16.56 16.47
C PRO A 281 -9.12 -15.65 16.98
N PRO A 282 -9.35 -14.92 18.09
CA PRO A 282 -8.32 -14.05 18.63
C PRO A 282 -7.08 -14.89 18.95
N HIS A 283 -5.92 -14.45 18.48
CA HIS A 283 -4.68 -15.14 18.79
C HIS A 283 -4.45 -15.13 20.30
N ALA A 284 -3.84 -16.17 20.88
CA ALA A 284 -3.60 -16.24 22.32
C ALA A 284 -2.84 -15.00 22.85
N HIS A 285 -1.91 -14.49 22.05
CA HIS A 285 -1.16 -13.25 22.32
C HIS A 285 -2.06 -11.99 22.41
N GLU A 286 -3.24 -11.94 21.81
CA GLU A 286 -4.17 -10.80 21.90
C GLU A 286 -4.78 -10.62 23.29
N SER A 287 -4.79 -11.67 24.11
CA SER A 287 -5.20 -11.61 25.52
C SER A 287 -4.14 -11.00 26.45
N LEU A 288 -2.91 -10.86 25.96
CA LEU A 288 -1.79 -10.35 26.74
C LEU A 288 -1.78 -8.82 26.79
N ARG A 289 -1.19 -8.28 27.84
CA ARG A 289 -1.03 -6.83 28.03
C ARG A 289 0.24 -6.34 27.33
N LEU A 290 0.12 -6.11 26.02
CA LEU A 290 1.23 -5.69 25.15
C LEU A 290 0.97 -4.30 24.53
N PRO A 291 0.98 -3.20 25.32
CA PRO A 291 0.65 -1.86 24.82
C PRO A 291 1.60 -1.33 23.76
N ALA A 292 2.89 -1.68 23.79
CA ALA A 292 3.84 -1.23 22.79
C ALA A 292 3.66 -1.96 21.46
N LEU A 293 3.43 -3.28 21.50
CA LEU A 293 3.21 -4.09 20.29
C LEU A 293 1.81 -3.89 19.68
N ARG A 294 0.88 -3.30 20.43
CA ARG A 294 -0.51 -3.02 20.00
C ARG A 294 -0.80 -1.52 19.85
N ALA A 295 0.23 -0.69 19.70
CA ALA A 295 0.03 0.73 19.49
C ALA A 295 -0.70 0.97 18.15
N PRO A 296 -1.87 1.65 18.14
CA PRO A 296 -2.68 1.82 16.93
C PRO A 296 -2.01 2.67 15.86
N ASP A 297 -1.08 3.56 16.24
CA ASP A 297 -0.39 4.49 15.34
C ASP A 297 0.98 3.96 14.90
N MET A 298 1.23 2.66 15.03
CA MET A 298 2.50 2.06 14.65
C MET A 298 2.62 1.99 13.13
N LEU A 299 3.72 2.52 12.61
CA LEU A 299 4.04 2.54 11.18
C LEU A 299 5.44 1.96 10.94
N PRO A 300 5.71 1.45 9.72
CA PRO A 300 7.05 1.08 9.32
C PRO A 300 8.03 2.26 9.46
N VAL A 301 9.27 1.96 9.83
CA VAL A 301 10.36 2.94 9.88
C VAL A 301 10.83 3.26 8.46
N ILE A 302 10.80 4.54 8.09
CA ILE A 302 11.23 5.04 6.77
C ILE A 302 12.34 6.08 6.95
N TYR A 303 13.38 6.01 6.11
CA TYR A 303 14.52 6.93 6.09
C TYR A 303 14.35 8.00 5.02
N THR A 304 13.78 9.14 5.41
CA THR A 304 13.42 10.26 4.52
C THR A 304 14.54 11.27 4.29
N LYS A 305 15.60 11.26 5.09
CA LYS A 305 16.69 12.26 5.01
C LYS A 305 17.42 12.15 3.67
N VAL A 306 17.48 13.24 2.92
CA VAL A 306 18.23 13.29 1.64
C VAL A 306 19.60 13.95 1.86
N PRO A 307 20.72 13.37 1.35
CA PRO A 307 22.03 14.00 1.42
C PRO A 307 22.12 15.23 0.49
N PRO A 308 23.13 16.11 0.65
CA PRO A 308 23.38 17.18 -0.30
C PRO A 308 23.62 16.62 -1.70
N LEU A 309 22.67 16.80 -2.62
CA LEU A 309 22.66 16.16 -3.94
C LEU A 309 23.88 16.54 -4.78
N GLU A 310 24.36 17.79 -4.68
CA GLU A 310 25.59 18.23 -5.35
C GLU A 310 26.83 17.42 -4.92
N LYS A 311 26.93 17.08 -3.63
CA LYS A 311 28.03 16.25 -3.11
C LYS A 311 27.88 14.80 -3.54
N LEU A 312 26.65 14.30 -3.59
CA LEU A 312 26.35 12.95 -4.06
C LEU A 312 26.72 12.83 -5.55
N LYS A 313 26.30 13.80 -6.36
CA LYS A 313 26.61 13.92 -7.79
C LYS A 313 28.12 13.96 -8.04
N ALA A 314 28.85 14.78 -7.29
CA ALA A 314 30.31 14.86 -7.42
C ALA A 314 31.00 13.51 -7.14
N LYS A 315 30.50 12.72 -6.19
CA LYS A 315 31.03 11.40 -5.87
C LYS A 315 30.63 10.31 -6.87
N MET A 316 29.48 10.44 -7.53
CA MET A 316 29.05 9.56 -8.62
C MET A 316 29.95 9.68 -9.86
N GLY A 317 30.55 10.85 -10.08
CA GLY A 317 31.41 11.08 -11.25
C GLY A 317 30.65 10.91 -12.57
N PRO A 318 31.20 10.22 -13.58
CA PRO A 318 30.53 10.02 -14.88
C PRO A 318 29.17 9.33 -14.80
N ALA A 319 28.92 8.52 -13.76
CA ALA A 319 27.64 7.83 -13.58
C ALA A 319 26.48 8.82 -13.37
N ALA A 320 26.75 10.02 -12.85
CA ALA A 320 25.73 11.04 -12.59
C ALA A 320 25.19 11.70 -13.87
N GLU A 321 25.92 11.61 -14.98
CA GLU A 321 25.54 12.20 -16.26
C GLU A 321 24.75 11.22 -17.14
N VAL A 322 24.58 9.96 -16.70
CA VAL A 322 23.71 8.99 -17.38
C VAL A 322 22.27 9.52 -17.33
N PRO A 323 21.53 9.58 -18.46
CA PRO A 323 20.19 10.17 -18.52
C PRO A 323 19.22 9.62 -17.46
N ALA A 324 19.23 8.31 -17.25
CA ALA A 324 18.40 7.65 -16.24
C ALA A 324 18.71 8.12 -14.80
N VAL A 325 19.99 8.21 -14.44
CA VAL A 325 20.45 8.67 -13.12
C VAL A 325 20.13 10.15 -12.93
N LYS A 326 20.32 10.96 -13.97
CA LYS A 326 19.99 12.38 -13.98
C LYS A 326 18.50 12.62 -13.78
N GLY A 327 17.65 11.81 -14.41
CA GLY A 327 16.20 11.84 -14.22
C GLY A 327 15.82 11.59 -12.76
N VAL A 328 16.41 10.58 -12.12
CA VAL A 328 16.13 10.27 -10.70
C VAL A 328 16.70 11.33 -9.76
N LEU A 329 17.88 11.89 -10.05
CA LEU A 329 18.43 13.01 -9.28
C LEU A 329 17.52 14.24 -9.34
N HIS A 330 16.97 14.54 -10.52
CA HIS A 330 16.00 15.62 -10.69
C HIS A 330 14.72 15.33 -9.90
N PHE A 331 14.16 14.13 -10.03
CA PHE A 331 12.98 13.68 -9.28
C PHE A 331 13.15 13.85 -7.76
N VAL A 332 14.26 13.34 -7.21
CA VAL A 332 14.58 13.47 -5.77
C VAL A 332 14.77 14.94 -5.37
N SER A 333 15.36 15.77 -6.23
CA SER A 333 15.51 17.20 -5.98
C SER A 333 14.17 17.92 -5.97
N GLU A 334 13.27 17.62 -6.91
CA GLU A 334 11.95 18.24 -6.95
C GLU A 334 11.10 17.83 -5.75
N GLY A 335 11.12 16.55 -5.37
CA GLY A 335 10.39 16.02 -4.21
C GLY A 335 10.79 16.61 -2.86
N GLN A 336 11.93 17.33 -2.77
CA GLN A 336 12.27 18.11 -1.57
C GLN A 336 11.56 19.48 -1.51
N SER A 337 11.18 20.01 -2.66
CA SER A 337 10.70 21.39 -2.82
C SER A 337 9.23 21.49 -3.22
N LYS A 338 8.69 20.43 -3.82
CA LYS A 338 7.33 20.32 -4.31
C LYS A 338 6.64 19.13 -3.65
N PRO A 339 5.30 19.15 -3.54
CA PRO A 339 4.51 17.97 -3.18
C PRO A 339 4.82 16.75 -4.08
N ALA A 340 4.33 15.57 -3.72
CA ALA A 340 4.44 14.37 -4.57
C ALA A 340 3.51 14.45 -5.80
N ALA A 341 2.39 15.18 -5.67
CA ALA A 341 1.72 15.75 -6.83
C ALA A 341 2.68 16.69 -7.56
N GLU A 342 2.48 17.28 -8.72
CA GLU A 342 3.51 18.13 -9.38
C GLU A 342 4.87 17.48 -9.75
N THR A 343 5.31 16.41 -9.10
CA THR A 343 6.55 15.67 -9.43
C THR A 343 6.24 14.48 -10.33
N HIS A 344 6.94 14.43 -11.45
CA HIS A 344 6.79 13.37 -12.45
C HIS A 344 7.76 12.25 -12.15
N LEU A 345 7.29 11.01 -12.26
CA LEU A 345 8.18 9.86 -12.17
C LEU A 345 9.24 9.92 -13.28
N PRO A 346 10.51 9.61 -12.96
CA PRO A 346 11.56 9.51 -13.97
C PRO A 346 11.34 8.27 -14.84
N ASP A 347 12.15 8.09 -15.88
CA ASP A 347 12.18 6.85 -16.68
C ASP A 347 12.69 5.69 -15.82
N LEU A 348 11.75 4.98 -15.18
CA LEU A 348 12.03 3.88 -14.26
C LEU A 348 12.53 2.65 -14.99
N ASP A 349 12.18 2.44 -16.26
CA ASP A 349 12.71 1.34 -17.07
C ASP A 349 14.21 1.54 -17.36
N ALA A 350 14.58 2.73 -17.81
CA ALA A 350 15.99 3.07 -18.05
C ALA A 350 16.80 3.05 -16.75
N PHE A 351 16.21 3.53 -15.64
CA PHE A 351 16.87 3.47 -14.33
C PHE A 351 17.01 2.03 -13.83
N SER A 352 16.01 1.17 -14.03
CA SER A 352 16.08 -0.25 -13.70
C SER A 352 17.21 -0.94 -14.44
N TRP A 353 17.34 -0.68 -15.76
CA TRP A 353 18.44 -1.23 -16.55
C TRP A 353 19.80 -0.76 -16.03
N PHE A 354 19.93 0.52 -15.70
CA PHE A 354 21.16 1.05 -15.10
C PHE A 354 21.50 0.38 -13.76
N LEU A 355 20.52 0.22 -12.86
CA LEU A 355 20.72 -0.42 -11.56
C LEU A 355 21.19 -1.88 -11.69
N ARG A 356 20.68 -2.64 -12.67
CA ARG A 356 21.12 -4.03 -12.90
C ARG A 356 22.58 -4.12 -13.36
N GLU A 357 23.04 -3.18 -14.19
CA GLU A 357 24.40 -3.18 -14.72
C GLU A 357 25.42 -2.57 -13.75
N ALA A 358 24.98 -1.66 -12.87
CA ALA A 358 25.85 -0.87 -11.99
C ALA A 358 26.83 -1.71 -11.15
N PRO A 359 26.43 -2.80 -10.47
CA PRO A 359 27.36 -3.64 -9.69
C PRO A 359 28.53 -4.23 -10.49
N SER A 360 28.35 -4.42 -11.81
CA SER A 360 29.37 -5.01 -12.69
C SER A 360 30.27 -3.96 -13.36
N LYS A 361 29.81 -2.70 -13.46
CA LYS A 361 30.48 -1.63 -14.22
C LYS A 361 31.07 -0.53 -13.35
N LEU A 362 30.56 -0.35 -12.14
CA LEU A 362 30.99 0.72 -11.24
C LEU A 362 31.91 0.17 -10.14
N PRO A 363 32.90 0.96 -9.72
CA PRO A 363 33.69 0.65 -8.52
C PRO A 363 32.80 0.58 -7.27
N THR A 364 33.13 -0.33 -6.35
CA THR A 364 32.40 -0.53 -5.08
C THR A 364 32.33 0.75 -4.24
N GLU A 365 33.34 1.61 -4.33
CA GLU A 365 33.42 2.90 -3.62
C GLU A 365 32.38 3.91 -4.12
N ILE A 366 31.87 3.74 -5.34
CA ILE A 366 30.83 4.59 -5.94
C ILE A 366 29.45 4.00 -5.70
N MET A 367 29.33 2.67 -5.55
CA MET A 367 28.03 1.98 -5.40
C MET A 367 27.17 2.54 -4.28
N PHE A 368 27.74 3.00 -3.17
CA PHE A 368 26.95 3.61 -2.11
C PHE A 368 26.17 4.84 -2.60
N THR A 369 26.71 5.61 -3.54
CA THR A 369 26.01 6.80 -4.08
C THR A 369 24.79 6.41 -4.90
N ILE A 370 24.86 5.30 -5.63
CA ILE A 370 23.77 4.77 -6.45
C ILE A 370 22.66 4.20 -5.56
N VAL A 371 23.03 3.41 -4.55
CA VAL A 371 22.08 2.85 -3.59
C VAL A 371 21.46 3.95 -2.71
N ASP A 372 22.22 4.98 -2.34
CA ASP A 372 21.69 6.13 -1.59
C ASP A 372 20.72 6.97 -2.44
N LEU A 373 20.95 7.11 -3.74
CA LEU A 373 19.98 7.73 -4.66
C LEU A 373 18.69 6.90 -4.74
N LEU A 374 18.80 5.59 -4.90
CA LEU A 374 17.64 4.68 -4.89
C LEU A 374 16.89 4.78 -3.56
N ARG A 375 17.59 4.75 -2.42
CA ARG A 375 17.01 4.94 -1.09
C ARG A 375 16.18 6.22 -1.02
N CYS A 376 16.73 7.35 -1.49
CA CYS A 376 16.01 8.63 -1.50
C CYS A 376 14.76 8.57 -2.38
N ALA A 377 14.85 7.90 -3.52
CA ALA A 377 13.75 7.79 -4.48
C ALA A 377 12.62 6.87 -3.97
N LEU A 378 12.95 5.82 -3.21
CA LEU A 378 12.00 4.87 -2.60
C LEU A 378 11.10 5.48 -1.51
N VAL A 379 11.37 6.72 -1.09
CA VAL A 379 10.48 7.48 -0.19
C VAL A 379 9.17 7.84 -0.88
N ASP A 380 9.12 7.85 -2.22
CA ASP A 380 7.87 8.02 -2.97
C ASP A 380 7.16 6.66 -3.14
N PRO A 381 5.91 6.48 -2.65
CA PRO A 381 5.17 5.23 -2.77
C PRO A 381 4.97 4.76 -4.21
N ARG A 382 4.91 5.67 -5.19
CA ARG A 382 4.70 5.33 -6.60
C ARG A 382 5.93 4.64 -7.19
N LEU A 383 7.12 5.14 -6.86
CA LEU A 383 8.38 4.55 -7.29
C LEU A 383 8.65 3.22 -6.57
N SER A 384 8.36 3.16 -5.26
CA SER A 384 8.43 1.90 -4.52
C SER A 384 7.43 0.87 -5.08
N GLY A 385 6.19 1.28 -5.37
CA GLY A 385 5.16 0.43 -5.98
C GLY A 385 5.57 -0.15 -7.33
N TYR A 386 6.18 0.66 -8.20
CA TYR A 386 6.69 0.20 -9.50
C TYR A 386 7.64 -1.01 -9.36
N TYR A 387 8.57 -0.96 -8.42
CA TYR A 387 9.50 -2.06 -8.21
C TYR A 387 8.87 -3.25 -7.47
N ALA A 388 7.80 -3.04 -6.70
CA ALA A 388 7.08 -4.12 -6.05
C ALA A 388 6.40 -5.05 -7.06
N GLU A 389 5.92 -4.51 -8.17
CA GLU A 389 5.27 -5.25 -9.27
C GLU A 389 6.25 -5.95 -10.21
N GLU A 390 7.54 -5.63 -10.10
CA GLU A 390 8.55 -6.24 -10.95
C GLU A 390 8.63 -7.75 -10.71
N SER A 391 8.37 -8.52 -11.77
CA SER A 391 8.41 -9.99 -11.68
C SER A 391 9.77 -10.47 -11.18
N ASN A 392 9.75 -11.26 -10.10
CA ASN A 392 10.93 -11.82 -9.41
C ASN A 392 11.94 -10.78 -8.89
N HIS A 393 11.58 -9.51 -8.75
CA HIS A 393 12.45 -8.47 -8.17
C HIS A 393 13.84 -8.39 -8.82
N LYS A 394 13.93 -8.61 -10.13
CA LYS A 394 15.17 -8.69 -10.91
C LYS A 394 16.06 -7.44 -10.86
N THR A 395 15.57 -6.31 -10.37
CA THR A 395 16.34 -5.08 -10.18
C THR A 395 16.74 -4.88 -8.73
N ILE A 396 15.78 -4.95 -7.81
CA ILE A 396 16.01 -4.58 -6.40
C ILE A 396 16.74 -5.69 -5.64
N ALA A 397 16.32 -6.95 -5.78
CA ALA A 397 16.91 -8.06 -5.02
C ALA A 397 18.41 -8.28 -5.31
N PRO A 398 18.89 -8.18 -6.57
CA PRO A 398 20.32 -8.28 -6.87
C PRO A 398 21.19 -7.20 -6.22
N LEU A 399 20.65 -6.02 -5.91
CA LEU A 399 21.42 -4.97 -5.23
C LEU A 399 21.76 -5.38 -3.79
N PHE A 400 20.79 -5.94 -3.06
CA PHE A 400 21.04 -6.47 -1.70
C PHE A 400 21.97 -7.69 -1.75
N THR A 401 21.73 -8.61 -2.70
CA THR A 401 22.61 -9.77 -2.92
C THR A 401 24.05 -9.34 -3.21
N TYR A 402 24.24 -8.31 -4.04
CA TYR A 402 25.56 -7.75 -4.33
C TYR A 402 26.20 -7.22 -3.04
N VAL A 403 25.48 -6.42 -2.26
CA VAL A 403 25.98 -5.89 -0.98
C VAL A 403 26.44 -7.05 -0.09
N ASP A 404 25.64 -8.08 0.11
CA ASP A 404 25.99 -9.24 0.96
C ASP A 404 27.15 -10.09 0.42
N SER A 405 27.36 -10.10 -0.90
CA SER A 405 28.49 -10.82 -1.51
C SER A 405 29.87 -10.17 -1.26
N LEU A 406 29.90 -8.90 -0.84
CA LEU A 406 31.13 -8.17 -0.59
C LEU A 406 31.77 -8.59 0.74
N LYS A 407 32.97 -9.19 0.68
CA LYS A 407 33.77 -9.53 1.88
C LYS A 407 34.05 -8.31 2.76
N ASP A 408 34.50 -7.22 2.14
CA ASP A 408 34.81 -5.95 2.81
C ASP A 408 33.86 -4.87 2.31
N CYS A 409 32.58 -4.97 2.69
CA CYS A 409 31.59 -3.98 2.28
C CYS A 409 31.86 -2.61 2.94
N PRO A 410 31.93 -1.51 2.17
CA PRO A 410 32.03 -0.18 2.75
C PRO A 410 30.88 0.12 3.70
N TYR A 411 31.18 0.72 4.86
CA TYR A 411 30.19 1.12 5.86
C TYR A 411 29.04 1.95 5.25
N SER A 412 29.36 2.92 4.40
CA SER A 412 28.35 3.78 3.76
C SER A 412 27.40 2.99 2.87
N LEU A 413 27.92 2.01 2.11
CA LEU A 413 27.12 1.15 1.24
C LEU A 413 26.18 0.26 2.05
N ARG A 414 26.72 -0.39 3.10
CA ARG A 414 25.94 -1.25 4.01
C ARG A 414 24.79 -0.47 4.66
N LEU A 415 25.09 0.73 5.16
CA LEU A 415 24.11 1.58 5.83
C LEU A 415 22.98 2.00 4.89
N VAL A 416 23.31 2.52 3.69
CA VAL A 416 22.26 3.01 2.77
C VAL A 416 21.46 1.85 2.15
N ALA A 417 22.04 0.65 2.05
CA ALA A 417 21.30 -0.56 1.66
C ALA A 417 20.23 -0.93 2.69
N LEU A 418 20.57 -0.96 3.99
CA LEU A 418 19.60 -1.21 5.06
C LEU A 418 18.46 -0.18 5.06
N GLN A 419 18.81 1.09 4.88
CA GLN A 419 17.84 2.16 4.80
C GLN A 419 16.97 2.08 3.53
N ALA A 420 17.54 1.66 2.40
CA ALA A 420 16.78 1.40 1.17
C ALA A 420 15.77 0.26 1.39
N GLY A 421 16.18 -0.82 2.06
CA GLY A 421 15.30 -1.92 2.46
C GLY A 421 14.14 -1.44 3.32
N CYS A 422 14.38 -0.51 4.25
CA CYS A 422 13.33 0.10 5.06
C CYS A 422 12.33 0.88 4.18
N ASN A 423 12.83 1.66 3.23
CA ASN A 423 12.02 2.50 2.34
C ASN A 423 11.17 1.69 1.33
N LEU A 424 11.44 0.39 1.14
CA LEU A 424 10.52 -0.48 0.37
C LEU A 424 9.12 -0.53 1.02
N PHE A 425 9.05 -0.46 2.35
CA PHE A 425 7.78 -0.46 3.10
C PHE A 425 6.94 0.82 2.94
N THR A 426 7.42 1.79 2.17
CA THR A 426 6.60 2.95 1.75
C THR A 426 5.43 2.52 0.86
N SER A 427 5.59 1.42 0.10
CA SER A 427 4.52 0.88 -0.73
C SER A 427 3.75 -0.24 0.00
N PRO A 428 2.41 -0.22 -0.01
CA PRO A 428 1.60 -1.29 0.58
C PRO A 428 1.73 -2.64 -0.17
N LEU A 429 2.31 -2.63 -1.38
CA LEU A 429 2.55 -3.85 -2.16
C LEU A 429 3.70 -4.69 -1.60
N TYR A 430 4.74 -4.04 -1.10
CA TYR A 430 5.99 -4.71 -0.78
C TYR A 430 5.94 -5.72 0.36
N PRO A 431 5.16 -5.53 1.45
CA PRO A 431 5.13 -6.48 2.56
C PRO A 431 4.94 -7.94 2.13
N GLN A 432 3.99 -8.22 1.24
CA GLN A 432 3.76 -9.61 0.78
C GLN A 432 4.96 -10.17 -0.01
N HIS A 433 5.63 -9.33 -0.80
CA HIS A 433 6.80 -9.74 -1.56
C HIS A 433 8.05 -9.88 -0.71
N ILE A 434 8.31 -8.95 0.21
CA ILE A 434 9.45 -8.98 1.14
C ILE A 434 9.38 -10.22 2.03
N LEU A 435 8.18 -10.60 2.47
CA LEU A 435 8.00 -11.75 3.33
C LEU A 435 7.88 -13.07 2.56
N GLY A 436 7.25 -13.08 1.38
CA GLY A 436 6.86 -14.30 0.67
C GLY A 436 7.63 -14.64 -0.59
N CYS A 437 8.55 -13.78 -1.06
CA CYS A 437 9.34 -14.04 -2.27
C CYS A 437 10.82 -14.30 -1.92
N PRO A 438 11.29 -15.57 -1.93
CA PRO A 438 12.65 -15.92 -1.49
C PRO A 438 13.77 -15.13 -2.18
N THR A 439 13.56 -14.71 -3.43
CA THR A 439 14.51 -13.88 -4.17
C THR A 439 14.77 -12.54 -3.48
N LEU A 440 13.77 -11.96 -2.82
CA LEU A 440 13.90 -10.71 -2.07
C LEU A 440 14.05 -10.94 -0.56
N THR A 441 13.33 -11.92 0.00
CA THR A 441 13.35 -12.26 1.42
C THR A 441 14.75 -12.65 1.88
N ASN A 442 15.42 -13.57 1.19
CA ASN A 442 16.69 -14.15 1.66
C ASN A 442 17.81 -13.10 1.71
N PRO A 443 18.04 -12.27 0.67
CA PRO A 443 19.03 -11.19 0.76
C PRO A 443 18.70 -10.17 1.85
N LEU A 444 17.43 -9.83 2.08
CA LEU A 444 17.07 -8.89 3.14
C LEU A 444 17.33 -9.47 4.53
N VAL A 445 16.96 -10.73 4.78
CA VAL A 445 17.26 -11.43 6.04
C VAL A 445 18.76 -11.50 6.28
N GLN A 446 19.53 -11.92 5.27
CA GLN A 446 20.99 -11.99 5.36
C GLN A 446 21.63 -10.62 5.62
N LEU A 447 21.16 -9.57 4.96
CA LEU A 447 21.61 -8.21 5.17
C LEU A 447 21.35 -7.74 6.61
N ILE A 448 20.19 -8.08 7.18
CA ILE A 448 19.82 -7.77 8.57
C ILE A 448 20.74 -8.53 9.53
N THR A 449 20.81 -9.86 9.41
CA THR A 449 21.47 -10.74 10.40
C THR A 449 22.96 -10.45 10.47
N THR A 450 23.62 -10.26 9.32
CA THR A 450 25.03 -9.86 9.24
C THR A 450 25.30 -8.43 9.76
N SER A 451 24.31 -7.54 9.71
CA SER A 451 24.45 -6.15 10.15
C SER A 451 24.11 -5.92 11.63
N LEU A 452 23.24 -6.75 12.23
CA LEU A 452 22.90 -6.69 13.66
C LEU A 452 24.11 -6.96 14.56
N LEU A 453 24.97 -7.90 14.15
CA LEU A 453 26.14 -8.33 14.90
C LEU A 453 27.41 -7.52 14.55
N ASN A 454 27.27 -6.41 13.83
CA ASN A 454 28.41 -5.58 13.43
C ASN A 454 28.82 -4.61 14.56
N ASP A 455 29.84 -4.99 15.32
CA ASP A 455 30.35 -4.20 16.46
C ASP A 455 31.03 -2.88 16.07
N ALA A 456 31.44 -2.72 14.80
CA ALA A 456 32.21 -1.55 14.38
C ALA A 456 31.35 -0.28 14.28
N HIS A 457 30.05 -0.41 13.98
CA HIS A 457 29.24 0.71 13.54
C HIS A 457 27.81 0.70 14.09
N HIS A 458 27.60 1.51 15.14
CA HIS A 458 26.30 1.71 15.80
C HIS A 458 25.13 1.99 14.81
N ASN A 459 25.31 2.90 13.85
CA ASN A 459 24.25 3.28 12.91
C ASN A 459 23.80 2.13 11.99
N VAL A 460 24.72 1.22 11.65
CA VAL A 460 24.39 0.02 10.84
C VAL A 460 23.48 -0.90 11.66
N ARG A 461 23.79 -1.11 12.94
CA ARG A 461 22.95 -1.95 13.81
C ARG A 461 21.56 -1.35 14.02
N VAL A 462 21.44 -0.03 14.19
CA VAL A 462 20.13 0.65 14.31
C VAL A 462 19.32 0.55 13.01
N ALA A 463 19.97 0.70 11.85
CA ALA A 463 19.30 0.52 10.57
C ALA A 463 18.88 -0.94 10.33
N ALA A 464 19.68 -1.91 10.76
CA ALA A 464 19.33 -3.33 10.72
C ALA A 464 18.16 -3.65 11.65
N ALA A 465 18.14 -3.10 12.86
CA ALA A 465 17.01 -3.22 13.78
C ALA A 465 15.72 -2.64 13.19
N SER A 466 15.82 -1.51 12.48
CA SER A 466 14.68 -0.85 11.84
C SER A 466 14.11 -1.69 10.70
N LEU A 467 14.97 -2.28 9.86
CA LEU A 467 14.53 -3.17 8.79
C LEU A 467 13.94 -4.48 9.33
N ALA A 468 14.58 -5.06 10.35
CA ALA A 468 14.06 -6.24 11.07
C ALA A 468 12.68 -5.94 11.67
N PHE A 469 12.52 -4.77 12.28
CA PHE A 469 11.23 -4.31 12.80
C PHE A 469 10.18 -4.19 11.71
N ASN A 470 10.49 -3.58 10.56
CA ASN A 470 9.51 -3.47 9.47
C ASN A 470 9.04 -4.84 8.97
N MET A 471 9.97 -5.80 8.79
CA MET A 471 9.63 -7.17 8.38
C MET A 471 8.80 -7.89 9.46
N ALA A 472 9.22 -7.82 10.71
CA ALA A 472 8.53 -8.44 11.84
C ALA A 472 7.13 -7.85 12.05
N PHE A 473 7.01 -6.52 11.98
CA PHE A 473 5.76 -5.78 12.10
C PHE A 473 4.78 -6.18 11.00
N ALA A 474 5.24 -6.20 9.74
CA ALA A 474 4.42 -6.64 8.60
C ALA A 474 3.98 -8.10 8.74
N ASN A 475 4.88 -9.00 9.16
CA ASN A 475 4.53 -10.40 9.36
C ASN A 475 3.51 -10.58 10.50
N SER A 476 3.71 -9.91 11.63
CA SER A 476 2.79 -9.95 12.77
C SER A 476 1.40 -9.38 12.41
N SER A 477 1.37 -8.33 11.58
CA SER A 477 0.12 -7.74 11.09
C SER A 477 -0.65 -8.74 10.22
N LEU A 478 0.03 -9.41 9.29
CA LEU A 478 -0.58 -10.46 8.45
C LEU A 478 -1.04 -11.69 9.26
N ARG A 479 -0.34 -12.06 10.34
CA ARG A 479 -0.78 -13.14 11.23
C ARG A 479 -2.07 -12.80 11.98
N ILE A 480 -2.17 -11.58 12.50
CA ILE A 480 -3.29 -11.16 13.35
C ILE A 480 -4.51 -10.74 12.54
N GLU A 481 -4.29 -10.03 11.42
CA GLU A 481 -5.39 -9.51 10.60
C GLU A 481 -5.89 -10.55 9.60
N ASP A 482 -4.97 -11.30 9.00
CA ASP A 482 -5.24 -12.17 7.85
C ASP A 482 -5.07 -13.66 8.15
N HIS A 483 -4.59 -14.05 9.34
CA HIS A 483 -4.21 -15.43 9.69
C HIS A 483 -3.29 -16.10 8.67
N LYS A 484 -2.40 -15.31 8.06
CA LYS A 484 -1.40 -15.79 7.10
C LYS A 484 -0.03 -15.80 7.73
N GLU A 485 0.64 -16.93 7.63
CA GLU A 485 2.08 -17.03 7.85
C GLU A 485 2.76 -16.87 6.48
N VAL A 486 3.36 -15.71 6.24
CA VAL A 486 3.96 -15.38 4.93
C VAL A 486 5.48 -15.50 4.97
N LEU A 487 6.11 -15.02 6.05
CA LEU A 487 7.54 -15.20 6.25
C LEU A 487 7.83 -16.68 6.57
N PRO A 488 8.68 -17.39 5.80
CA PRO A 488 8.93 -18.79 6.08
C PRO A 488 9.64 -18.99 7.42
N GLU A 489 9.42 -20.16 8.02
CA GLU A 489 9.81 -20.43 9.41
C GLU A 489 11.34 -20.41 9.61
N SER A 490 12.12 -20.83 8.62
CA SER A 490 13.59 -20.76 8.63
C SER A 490 14.10 -19.32 8.82
N GLU A 491 13.51 -18.37 8.10
CA GLU A 491 13.89 -16.95 8.11
C GLU A 491 13.45 -16.29 9.42
N GLN A 492 12.32 -16.72 9.99
CA GLN A 492 11.92 -16.29 11.33
C GLN A 492 12.89 -16.78 12.41
N ILE A 493 13.32 -18.04 12.33
CA ILE A 493 14.30 -18.64 13.25
C ILE A 493 15.62 -17.89 13.17
N GLU A 494 16.10 -17.62 11.95
CA GLU A 494 17.35 -16.90 11.73
C GLU A 494 17.28 -15.47 12.31
N LEU A 495 16.22 -14.71 11.97
CA LEU A 495 16.01 -13.37 12.51
C LEU A 495 15.89 -13.39 14.04
N ALA A 496 15.16 -14.33 14.61
CA ALA A 496 14.96 -14.43 16.05
C ALA A 496 16.27 -14.73 16.80
N ALA A 497 17.06 -15.67 16.27
CA ALA A 497 18.37 -16.01 16.84
C ALA A 497 19.33 -14.82 16.80
N SER A 498 19.46 -14.15 15.64
CA SER A 498 20.34 -12.99 15.49
C SER A 498 19.89 -11.79 16.32
N LEU A 499 18.58 -11.53 16.42
CA LEU A 499 18.04 -10.48 17.29
C LEU A 499 18.30 -10.79 18.76
N LEU A 500 18.13 -12.05 19.19
CA LEU A 500 18.37 -12.44 20.57
C LEU A 500 19.85 -12.31 20.96
N GLU A 501 20.75 -12.69 20.05
CA GLU A 501 22.20 -12.49 20.21
C GLU A 501 22.55 -11.00 20.27
N ALA A 502 21.99 -10.16 19.38
CA ALA A 502 22.19 -8.71 19.40
C ALA A 502 21.66 -8.08 20.70
N ILE A 503 20.51 -8.53 21.21
CA ILE A 503 19.99 -8.13 22.52
C ILE A 503 20.98 -8.51 23.62
N GLN A 504 21.51 -9.74 23.60
CA GLN A 504 22.45 -10.26 24.59
C GLN A 504 23.77 -9.49 24.63
N GLU A 505 24.29 -9.05 23.49
CA GLU A 505 25.56 -8.30 23.44
C GLU A 505 25.41 -6.80 23.67
N GLU A 506 24.22 -6.22 23.48
CA GLU A 506 24.02 -4.76 23.65
C GLU A 506 24.19 -4.30 25.11
N LYS A 507 25.08 -3.32 25.32
CA LYS A 507 25.47 -2.83 26.66
C LYS A 507 25.39 -1.31 26.78
N GLU A 508 25.37 -0.59 25.66
CA GLU A 508 25.59 0.86 25.66
C GLU A 508 24.42 1.64 25.08
N SER A 509 23.82 1.16 23.99
CA SER A 509 22.84 1.92 23.22
C SER A 509 21.39 1.55 23.57
N PRO A 510 20.62 2.42 24.24
CA PRO A 510 19.20 2.19 24.49
C PRO A 510 18.38 2.20 23.20
N GLU A 511 18.79 3.00 22.21
CA GLU A 511 18.10 3.10 20.92
C GLU A 511 18.20 1.79 20.13
N ALA A 512 19.41 1.23 20.04
CA ALA A 512 19.62 -0.06 19.39
C ALA A 512 18.84 -1.17 20.12
N LEU A 513 18.94 -1.24 21.45
CA LEU A 513 18.21 -2.22 22.25
C LEU A 513 16.69 -2.11 22.04
N LYS A 514 16.14 -0.90 22.06
CA LYS A 514 14.72 -0.67 21.80
C LYS A 514 14.30 -1.19 20.42
N GLY A 515 15.11 -0.92 19.39
CA GLY A 515 14.90 -1.45 18.04
C GLY A 515 14.89 -2.98 18.00
N TYR A 516 15.88 -3.62 18.63
CA TYR A 516 15.94 -5.10 18.67
C TYR A 516 14.74 -5.70 19.41
N LEU A 517 14.37 -5.11 20.55
CA LEU A 517 13.22 -5.56 21.34
C LEU A 517 11.92 -5.42 20.55
N LEU A 518 11.68 -4.29 19.87
CA LEU A 518 10.48 -4.14 19.03
C LEU A 518 10.47 -5.14 17.88
N ALA A 519 11.58 -5.30 17.16
CA ALA A 519 11.68 -6.27 16.07
C ALA A 519 11.42 -7.70 16.56
N PHE A 520 12.08 -8.10 17.64
CA PHE A 520 11.91 -9.43 18.24
C PHE A 520 10.48 -9.63 18.77
N GLY A 521 9.93 -8.63 19.47
CA GLY A 521 8.57 -8.66 20.01
C GLY A 521 7.53 -8.87 18.92
N HIS A 522 7.61 -8.13 17.81
CA HIS A 522 6.70 -8.34 16.68
C HIS A 522 6.92 -9.69 15.98
N LEU A 523 8.17 -10.16 15.88
CA LEU A 523 8.47 -11.44 15.25
C LEU A 523 7.85 -12.61 16.01
N VAL A 524 7.77 -12.52 17.34
CA VAL A 524 7.14 -13.51 18.21
C VAL A 524 5.63 -13.27 18.35
N PHE A 525 5.17 -12.02 18.25
CA PHE A 525 3.76 -11.70 18.36
C PHE A 525 2.95 -12.40 17.25
N GLY A 526 1.87 -13.07 17.66
CA GLY A 526 1.04 -13.88 16.76
C GLY A 526 1.67 -15.19 16.28
N SER A 527 2.84 -15.61 16.77
CA SER A 527 3.47 -16.87 16.33
C SER A 527 2.70 -18.11 16.83
N PRO A 528 2.72 -19.23 16.06
CA PRO A 528 2.00 -20.44 16.43
C PRO A 528 2.62 -21.14 17.66
N LYS A 529 1.77 -21.56 18.61
CA LYS A 529 2.17 -22.14 19.91
C LYS A 529 2.99 -23.45 19.88
N GLY A 530 3.22 -24.03 18.70
CA GLY A 530 4.02 -25.23 18.49
C GLY A 530 4.86 -25.15 17.21
N GLY A 531 5.18 -23.95 16.75
CA GLY A 531 6.14 -23.77 15.67
C GLY A 531 7.58 -23.93 16.15
N GLU A 532 8.47 -24.25 15.23
CA GLU A 532 9.91 -24.38 15.45
C GLU A 532 10.52 -23.08 16.02
N LEU A 533 9.96 -21.91 15.68
CA LEU A 533 10.34 -20.64 16.31
C LEU A 533 10.15 -20.67 17.82
N VAL A 534 9.00 -21.13 18.31
CA VAL A 534 8.71 -21.18 19.76
C VAL A 534 9.64 -22.17 20.46
N ASP A 535 9.90 -23.31 19.83
CA ASP A 535 10.82 -24.32 20.36
C ASP A 535 12.26 -23.79 20.45
N LEU A 536 12.72 -23.05 19.42
CA LEU A 536 13.99 -22.35 19.45
C LEU A 536 14.07 -21.38 20.64
N LEU A 537 13.06 -20.51 20.81
CA LEU A 537 13.05 -19.51 21.89
C LEU A 537 13.11 -20.15 23.28
N LYS A 538 12.44 -21.29 23.47
CA LYS A 538 12.53 -22.09 24.71
C LYS A 538 13.93 -22.65 24.91
N SER A 539 14.54 -23.21 23.86
CA SER A 539 15.89 -23.79 23.94
C SER A 539 17.00 -22.76 24.17
N MET A 540 16.83 -21.53 23.66
CA MET A 540 17.79 -20.42 23.83
C MET A 540 17.58 -19.64 25.13
N ASP A 541 16.63 -20.04 25.99
CA ASP A 541 16.26 -19.33 27.22
C ASP A 541 15.98 -17.83 26.97
N ALA A 542 15.26 -17.53 25.89
CA ALA A 542 15.07 -16.17 25.38
C ALA A 542 14.47 -15.23 26.43
N GLN A 543 13.57 -15.75 27.28
CA GLN A 543 12.96 -15.01 28.37
C GLN A 543 14.03 -14.46 29.33
N LYS A 544 14.94 -15.33 29.78
CA LYS A 544 15.99 -14.94 30.71
C LYS A 544 16.94 -13.94 30.08
N THR A 545 17.36 -14.17 28.84
CA THR A 545 18.26 -13.29 28.08
C THR A 545 17.72 -11.86 28.00
N ILE A 546 16.43 -11.70 27.69
CA ILE A 546 15.78 -10.39 27.67
C ILE A 546 15.67 -9.80 29.07
N MET A 547 15.24 -10.58 30.07
CA MET A 547 15.06 -10.11 31.44
C MET A 547 16.36 -9.63 32.10
N ASP A 548 17.50 -10.27 31.78
CA ASP A 548 18.81 -9.89 32.31
C ASP A 548 19.24 -8.47 31.87
N LYS A 549 18.69 -7.95 30.75
CA LYS A 549 18.94 -6.59 30.28
C LYS A 549 18.36 -5.52 31.19
N ALA A 550 17.40 -5.84 32.06
CA ALA A 550 16.80 -4.87 32.98
C ALA A 550 17.83 -4.23 33.93
N LYS A 551 18.95 -4.91 34.20
CA LYS A 551 20.05 -4.38 35.01
C LYS A 551 20.81 -3.26 34.30
N ALA A 552 21.10 -3.45 33.01
CA ALA A 552 21.83 -2.48 32.19
C ALA A 552 20.92 -1.34 31.69
N PHE A 553 19.64 -1.64 31.44
CA PHE A 553 18.68 -0.69 30.87
C PHE A 553 17.40 -0.60 31.73
N PRO A 554 17.47 -0.07 32.96
CA PRO A 554 16.35 -0.08 33.90
C PRO A 554 15.14 0.77 33.48
N LYS A 555 15.33 1.68 32.51
CA LYS A 555 14.26 2.54 31.98
C LYS A 555 13.54 1.93 30.78
N GLU A 556 14.06 0.85 30.19
CA GLU A 556 13.46 0.24 29.01
C GLU A 556 12.28 -0.65 29.42
N THR A 557 11.07 -0.16 29.14
CA THR A 557 9.81 -0.83 29.52
C THR A 557 9.55 -2.08 28.69
N LEU A 558 10.06 -2.13 27.46
CA LEU A 558 9.87 -3.27 26.55
C LEU A 558 10.47 -4.57 27.09
N ILE A 559 11.50 -4.49 27.93
CA ILE A 559 12.11 -5.68 28.55
C ILE A 559 11.08 -6.47 29.36
N LYS A 560 10.25 -5.78 30.16
CA LYS A 560 9.21 -6.41 30.96
C LYS A 560 8.05 -6.89 30.10
N GLU A 561 7.63 -6.06 29.14
CA GLU A 561 6.53 -6.38 28.25
C GLU A 561 6.83 -7.64 27.41
N ILE A 562 8.02 -7.72 26.82
CA ILE A 562 8.41 -8.86 25.99
C ILE A 562 8.82 -10.05 26.88
N GLY A 563 9.67 -9.84 27.88
CA GLY A 563 10.18 -10.92 28.71
C GLY A 563 9.12 -11.56 29.62
N GLN A 564 8.32 -10.76 30.34
CA GLN A 564 7.36 -11.27 31.32
C GLN A 564 5.99 -11.59 30.70
N GLU A 565 5.47 -10.72 29.83
CA GLU A 565 4.14 -10.90 29.25
C GLU A 565 4.22 -11.77 27.99
N LEU A 566 4.94 -11.34 26.94
CA LEU A 566 4.97 -12.05 25.66
C LEU A 566 5.60 -13.44 25.78
N LEU A 567 6.84 -13.53 26.29
CA LEU A 567 7.54 -14.81 26.39
C LEU A 567 7.01 -15.62 27.59
N GLY A 568 6.90 -14.99 28.76
CA GLY A 568 6.52 -15.68 29.99
C GLY A 568 5.08 -16.22 30.02
N LYS A 569 4.12 -15.54 29.40
CA LYS A 569 2.70 -16.00 29.36
C LYS A 569 2.25 -16.44 27.98
N GLY A 570 2.90 -15.97 26.91
CA GLY A 570 2.50 -16.23 25.53
C GLY A 570 3.04 -17.54 24.95
N LEU A 571 4.23 -17.99 25.41
CA LEU A 571 4.84 -19.24 24.96
C LEU A 571 4.43 -20.49 25.76
N GLU A 572 3.63 -20.31 26.81
CA GLU A 572 3.04 -21.38 27.64
C GLU A 572 1.77 -21.99 27.03
#